data_AF-G9K4T8-F1
#
_entry.id   AF-G9K4T8-F1
#
_cell.length_a   1.000
_cell.length_b   1.000
_cell.length_c   1.000
_cell.angle_alpha   90.00
_cell.angle_beta   90.00
_cell.angle_gamma   90.00
#
_symmetry.space_group_name_H-M   'P 1'
#
loop_
_entity.id
_entity.type
_entity.pdbx_description
1 polymer ?
#
loop_
_entity_poly.entity_id
_entity_poly.type
_entity_poly.pdbx_seq_one_letter_code
_entity_poly.pdbx_strand_id
1 'polypeptide(L)'
;VSLIECGPVRTAFLEKLEGVAGGVLDGADAETRHLFSRYQRHLERIFREAAQDPEEVTEVFLAALRAPRPALRYFSTERFLPLAHLRLADPSGCSYVAAMHHAVFADDPEE
;
A
#
# COMPACT_ATOMS: atom_id res chain seq x y z
N VAL A 1 2.75 -19.24 14.60
CA VAL A 1 2.83 -17.79 14.36
C VAL A 1 2.45 -17.56 12.91
N SER A 2 1.58 -16.59 12.65
CA SER A 2 1.09 -16.24 11.31
C SER A 2 1.04 -14.72 11.14
N LEU A 3 1.29 -14.24 9.93
CA LEU A 3 1.16 -12.84 9.53
C LEU A 3 -0.14 -12.67 8.75
N ILE A 4 -0.88 -11.61 9.07
CA ILE A 4 -2.03 -11.16 8.27
C ILE A 4 -1.56 -9.96 7.46
N GLU A 5 -1.35 -10.19 6.17
CA GLU A 5 -0.83 -9.22 5.21
C GLU A 5 -2.02 -8.38 4.71
N CYS A 6 -2.19 -7.20 5.31
CA CYS A 6 -3.31 -6.32 5.03
C CYS A 6 -3.02 -5.38 3.85
N GLY A 7 -4.07 -5.09 3.06
CA GLY A 7 -4.10 -3.93 2.17
C GLY A 7 -4.40 -2.63 2.93
N PRO A 8 -4.88 -1.58 2.23
CA PRO A 8 -5.46 -0.41 2.87
C PRO A 8 -6.67 -0.83 3.74
N VAL A 9 -6.76 -0.30 4.97
CA VAL A 9 -7.85 -0.60 5.90
C VAL A 9 -8.42 0.72 6.43
N ARG A 10 -9.74 0.83 6.47
CA ARG A 10 -10.49 2.00 6.96
C ARG A 10 -10.38 2.12 8.48
N THR A 11 -9.25 2.63 8.92
CA THR A 11 -8.95 2.91 10.33
C THR A 11 -8.43 4.34 10.45
N ALA A 12 -8.40 4.88 11.66
CA ALA A 12 -7.78 6.18 11.94
C ALA A 12 -6.23 6.17 11.85
N PHE A 13 -5.61 5.12 11.30
CA PHE A 13 -4.15 5.00 11.21
C PHE A 13 -3.53 6.13 10.40
N LEU A 14 -4.08 6.45 9.22
CA LEU A 14 -3.56 7.52 8.37
C LEU A 14 -3.78 8.91 8.97
N GLU A 15 -4.94 9.14 9.60
CA GLU A 15 -5.26 10.42 10.24
C GLU A 15 -4.32 10.74 11.41
N LYS A 16 -3.84 9.69 12.08
CA LYS A 16 -2.90 9.79 13.20
C LYS A 16 -1.44 9.72 12.77
N LEU A 17 -1.15 9.65 11.47
CA LEU A 17 0.21 9.68 10.96
C LEU A 17 0.76 11.11 11.10
N GLU A 18 1.49 11.36 12.20
CA GLU A 18 2.18 12.63 12.42
C GLU A 18 3.16 12.94 11.26
N GLY A 19 3.16 14.18 10.76
CA GLY A 19 4.12 14.65 9.75
C GLY A 19 3.58 14.81 8.32
N VAL A 20 2.36 14.38 8.01
CA VAL A 20 1.75 14.64 6.68
C VAL A 20 1.25 16.09 6.54
N ALA A 21 0.95 16.74 7.67
CA ALA A 21 0.57 18.15 7.72
C ALA A 21 1.80 19.06 7.81
N GLY A 22 2.41 19.33 6.66
CA GLY A 22 3.09 20.60 6.38
C GLY A 22 4.56 20.77 6.81
N GLY A 23 5.11 19.97 7.73
CA GLY A 23 6.49 20.19 8.22
C GLY A 23 7.59 19.30 7.64
N VAL A 24 7.25 18.11 7.10
CA VAL A 24 8.26 17.10 6.70
C VAL A 24 8.95 17.45 5.38
N LEU A 25 8.32 18.27 4.53
CA LEU A 25 8.81 18.57 3.19
C LEU A 25 9.57 19.90 3.08
N ASP A 26 9.68 20.66 4.18
CA ASP A 26 10.37 21.95 4.15
C ASP A 26 11.84 21.83 3.70
N GLY A 27 12.48 20.69 4.00
CA GLY A 27 13.85 20.38 3.55
C GLY A 27 13.98 19.74 2.16
N ALA A 28 12.89 19.42 1.47
CA ALA A 28 12.92 18.75 0.17
C ALA A 28 13.06 19.74 -1.00
N ASP A 29 13.57 19.31 -2.15
CA ASP A 29 13.57 20.11 -3.38
C ASP A 29 12.17 20.17 -4.02
N ALA A 30 12.00 21.05 -5.02
CA ALA A 30 10.70 21.27 -5.66
C ALA A 30 10.16 20.03 -6.40
N GLU A 31 11.03 19.24 -7.03
CA GLU A 31 10.64 18.03 -7.74
C GLU A 31 10.16 16.96 -6.76
N THR A 32 10.90 16.74 -5.68
CA THR A 32 10.50 15.82 -4.61
C THR A 32 9.17 16.21 -3.98
N ARG A 33 8.93 17.50 -3.73
CA ARG A 33 7.62 17.99 -3.22
C ARG A 33 6.50 17.72 -4.22
N HIS A 34 6.73 17.96 -5.50
CA HIS A 34 5.76 17.70 -6.55
C HIS A 34 5.42 16.19 -6.64
N LEU A 35 6.43 15.32 -6.65
CA LEU A 35 6.23 13.87 -6.63
C LEU A 35 5.47 13.42 -5.38
N PHE A 36 5.75 14.01 -4.21
CA PHE A 36 5.02 13.69 -3.00
C PHE A 36 3.53 14.06 -3.08
N SER A 37 3.18 15.22 -3.64
CA SER A 37 1.77 15.59 -3.87
C SER A 37 1.06 14.59 -4.81
N ARG A 38 1.76 14.10 -5.84
CA ARG A 38 1.22 13.07 -6.75
C ARG A 38 1.02 11.74 -6.04
N TYR A 39 1.99 11.34 -5.22
CA TYR A 39 1.88 10.16 -4.36
C TYR A 39 0.69 10.25 -3.39
N GLN A 40 0.45 11.41 -2.76
CA GLN A 40 -0.70 11.62 -1.88
C GLN A 40 -2.03 11.42 -2.63
N ARG A 41 -2.16 12.00 -3.83
CA ARG A 41 -3.36 11.83 -4.67
C ARG A 41 -3.58 10.37 -5.05
N HIS A 42 -2.51 9.66 -5.40
CA HIS A 42 -2.57 8.22 -5.67
C HIS A 42 -3.02 7.43 -4.42
N LEU A 43 -2.45 7.71 -3.25
CA LEU A 43 -2.85 7.10 -1.98
C LEU A 43 -4.33 7.30 -1.68
N GLU A 44 -4.83 8.53 -1.81
CA GLU A 44 -6.24 8.85 -1.59
C GLU A 44 -7.16 8.03 -2.52
N ARG A 45 -6.77 7.92 -3.79
CA ARG A 45 -7.49 7.08 -4.77
C ARG A 45 -7.49 5.61 -4.34
N ILE A 46 -6.33 5.06 -3.98
CA ILE A 46 -6.22 3.66 -3.53
C ILE A 46 -7.05 3.41 -2.27
N PHE A 47 -7.03 4.31 -1.29
CA PHE A 47 -7.86 4.17 -0.10
C PHE A 47 -9.35 4.24 -0.42
N ARG A 48 -9.76 5.12 -1.34
CA ARG A 48 -11.17 5.21 -1.77
C ARG A 48 -11.65 3.93 -2.44
N GLU A 49 -10.83 3.36 -3.33
CA GLU A 49 -11.20 2.23 -4.17
C GLU A 49 -10.96 0.85 -3.55
N ALA A 50 -9.98 0.73 -2.66
CA ALA A 50 -9.44 -0.57 -2.24
C ALA A 50 -9.46 -0.80 -0.73
N ALA A 51 -9.78 0.23 0.07
CA ALA A 51 -9.72 0.07 1.52
C ALA A 51 -10.84 -0.83 2.03
N GLN A 52 -10.42 -1.86 2.75
CA GLN A 52 -11.28 -2.81 3.42
C GLN A 52 -11.78 -2.24 4.75
N ASP A 53 -12.96 -2.67 5.17
CA ASP A 53 -13.43 -2.42 6.53
C ASP A 53 -12.66 -3.31 7.52
N PRO A 54 -12.42 -2.85 8.77
CA PRO A 54 -11.73 -3.64 9.79
C PRO A 54 -12.35 -5.01 10.05
N GLU A 55 -13.68 -5.11 9.91
CA GLU A 55 -14.45 -6.34 10.06
C GLU A 55 -14.05 -7.38 9.01
N GLU A 56 -13.83 -6.98 7.75
CA GLU A 56 -13.38 -7.88 6.69
C GLU A 56 -11.99 -8.46 7.01
N VAL A 57 -11.08 -7.61 7.51
CA VAL A 57 -9.74 -8.03 7.93
C VAL A 57 -9.83 -8.98 9.13
N THR A 58 -10.74 -8.73 10.07
CA THR A 58 -10.96 -9.55 11.27
C THR A 58 -11.34 -10.99 10.93
N GLU A 59 -12.12 -11.19 9.86
CA GLU A 59 -12.45 -12.55 9.39
C GLU A 59 -11.21 -13.33 8.94
N VAL A 60 -10.18 -12.66 8.40
CA VAL A 60 -8.91 -13.30 8.02
C VAL A 60 -8.12 -13.74 9.26
N PHE A 61 -8.15 -12.94 10.33
CA PHE A 61 -7.59 -13.36 11.62
C PHE A 61 -8.32 -14.59 12.16
N LEU A 62 -9.66 -14.60 12.11
CA LEU A 62 -10.44 -15.75 12.56
C LEU A 62 -10.16 -17.01 11.72
N ALA A 63 -9.98 -16.87 10.40
CA ALA A 63 -9.60 -17.97 9.53
C ALA A 63 -8.23 -18.55 9.91
N ALA A 64 -7.23 -17.70 10.19
CA ALA A 64 -5.92 -18.15 10.65
C ALA A 64 -5.98 -18.85 12.01
N LEU A 65 -6.75 -18.32 12.96
CA LEU A 65 -6.92 -18.90 14.31
C LEU A 65 -7.63 -20.26 14.29
N ARG A 66 -8.60 -20.43 13.38
CA ARG A 66 -9.37 -21.67 13.24
C ARG A 66 -8.64 -22.75 12.44
N ALA A 67 -7.56 -22.40 11.73
CA ALA A 67 -6.82 -23.35 10.92
C ALA A 67 -6.10 -24.39 11.80
N PRO A 68 -6.30 -25.70 11.58
CA PRO A 68 -5.64 -26.74 12.38
C PRO A 68 -4.11 -26.75 12.18
N ARG A 69 -3.65 -26.23 11.03
CA ARG A 69 -2.24 -26.00 10.70
C ARG A 69 -2.12 -24.62 10.04
N PRO A 70 -2.01 -23.54 10.83
CA PRO A 70 -2.02 -22.20 10.27
C PRO A 70 -0.79 -21.96 9.39
N ALA A 71 -1.00 -21.35 8.22
CA ALA A 71 0.08 -20.96 7.32
C ALA A 71 0.89 -19.80 7.93
N LEU A 72 2.10 -19.57 7.41
CA LEU A 72 2.89 -18.42 7.85
C LEU A 72 2.26 -17.08 7.45
N ARG A 73 1.57 -17.02 6.30
CA ARG A 73 0.97 -15.79 5.76
C ARG A 73 -0.45 -16.03 5.29
N TYR A 74 -1.32 -15.08 5.59
CA TYR A 74 -2.68 -14.94 5.08
C TYR A 74 -2.81 -13.53 4.51
N PHE A 75 -3.47 -13.37 3.36
CA PHE A 75 -3.63 -12.07 2.70
C PHE A 75 -5.09 -11.63 2.83
N SER A 76 -5.34 -10.41 3.27
CA SER A 76 -6.71 -9.87 3.33
C SER A 76 -7.22 -9.45 1.95
N THR A 77 -6.32 -9.24 1.00
CA THR A 77 -6.63 -8.88 -0.38
C THR A 77 -5.57 -9.42 -1.33
N GLU A 78 -5.98 -9.77 -2.55
CA GLU A 78 -5.08 -10.22 -3.62
C GLU A 78 -4.60 -9.07 -4.52
N ARG A 79 -5.12 -7.84 -4.34
CA ARG A 79 -4.89 -6.69 -5.24
C ARG A 79 -3.41 -6.39 -5.49
N PHE A 80 -2.55 -6.65 -4.50
CA PHE A 80 -1.11 -6.35 -4.57
C PHE A 80 -0.25 -7.57 -4.94
N LEU A 81 -0.84 -8.76 -5.09
CA LEU A 81 -0.09 -9.97 -5.45
C LEU A 81 0.64 -9.86 -6.80
N PRO A 82 0.10 -9.21 -7.85
CA PRO A 82 0.86 -9.03 -9.09
C PRO A 82 2.18 -8.28 -8.89
N LEU A 83 2.18 -7.21 -8.07
CA LEU A 83 3.40 -6.46 -7.75
C LEU A 83 4.35 -7.28 -6.87
N ALA A 84 3.81 -8.04 -5.90
CA ALA A 84 4.61 -8.94 -5.09
C ALA A 84 5.30 -10.02 -5.94
N HIS A 85 4.59 -10.57 -6.94
CA HIS A 85 5.18 -11.53 -7.88
C HIS A 85 6.30 -10.90 -8.71
N LEU A 86 6.14 -9.67 -9.23
CA LEU A 86 7.22 -8.99 -9.95
C LEU A 86 8.49 -8.84 -9.11
N ARG A 87 8.33 -8.48 -7.83
CA ARG A 87 9.46 -8.36 -6.90
C ARG A 87 10.19 -9.68 -6.66
N LEU A 88 9.48 -10.81 -6.74
CA LEU A 88 10.06 -12.14 -6.53
C LEU A 88 10.63 -12.74 -7.82
N ALA A 89 10.01 -12.45 -8.97
CA ALA A 89 10.36 -13.01 -10.27
C ALA A 89 11.61 -12.36 -10.87
N ASP A 90 11.86 -11.08 -10.58
CA ASP A 90 13.02 -10.34 -11.06
C ASP A 90 13.97 -10.00 -9.89
N PRO A 91 15.09 -10.75 -9.72
CA PRO A 91 16.05 -10.51 -8.65
C PRO A 91 16.73 -9.14 -8.69
N SER A 92 16.77 -8.47 -9.85
CA SER A 92 17.30 -7.10 -9.95
C SER A 92 16.37 -6.08 -9.30
N GLY A 93 15.08 -6.41 -9.18
CA GLY A 93 14.02 -5.52 -8.71
C GLY A 93 13.59 -4.46 -9.71
N CYS A 94 14.24 -4.35 -10.87
CA CYS A 94 13.95 -3.32 -11.88
C CYS A 94 12.50 -3.38 -12.36
N SER A 95 11.96 -4.58 -12.59
CA SER A 95 10.58 -4.78 -13.03
C SER A 95 9.56 -4.26 -12.00
N TYR A 96 9.81 -4.52 -10.71
CA TYR A 96 8.97 -3.99 -9.63
C TYR A 96 9.05 -2.47 -9.53
N VAL A 97 10.26 -1.91 -9.59
CA VAL A 97 10.49 -0.46 -9.50
C VAL A 97 9.78 0.27 -10.65
N ALA A 98 9.95 -0.21 -11.88
CA ALA A 98 9.31 0.39 -13.05
C ALA A 98 7.77 0.31 -12.96
N ALA A 99 7.23 -0.85 -12.58
CA ALA A 99 5.79 -1.04 -12.45
C ALA A 99 5.18 -0.17 -11.34
N MET A 100 5.84 -0.09 -10.17
CA MET A 100 5.38 0.74 -9.06
C MET A 100 5.47 2.23 -9.41
N HIS A 101 6.58 2.66 -10.00
CA HIS A 101 6.75 4.05 -10.45
C HIS A 101 5.62 4.44 -11.42
N HIS A 102 5.35 3.61 -12.42
CA HIS A 102 4.26 3.83 -13.35
C HIS A 102 2.89 3.84 -12.64
N ALA A 103 2.61 2.87 -11.77
CA ALA A 103 1.33 2.79 -11.07
C ALA A 103 1.02 4.03 -10.22
N VAL A 104 2.05 4.64 -9.62
CA VAL A 104 1.90 5.81 -8.75
C VAL A 104 1.91 7.12 -9.55
N PHE A 105 2.75 7.22 -10.60
CA PHE A 105 3.08 8.49 -11.25
C PHE A 105 2.71 8.57 -12.76
N ALA A 106 1.90 7.67 -13.32
CA ALA A 106 1.53 7.76 -14.74
C ALA A 106 0.33 8.69 -15.06
N ASP A 107 -0.55 8.97 -14.10
CA ASP A 107 -1.88 9.53 -14.36
C ASP A 107 -2.03 11.07 -14.21
N ASP A 108 -1.00 11.88 -14.50
CA ASP A 108 -1.24 13.33 -14.62
C ASP A 108 -0.82 13.85 -16.00
N PRO A 109 -1.69 14.59 -16.71
CA PRO A 109 -1.26 15.34 -17.88
C PRO A 109 -0.23 16.39 -17.43
N GLU A 110 0.84 16.54 -18.21
CA GLU A 110 1.74 17.69 -18.07
C GLU A 110 0.91 18.97 -18.21
N GLU A 111 0.90 19.82 -17.18
CA GLU A 111 0.42 21.21 -17.28
C GLU A 111 1.41 22.06 -18.08
#